data_AF-A0A060CLW8-F1
#
_entry.id   AF-A0A060CLW8-F1
#
_cell.length_a   1.000
_cell.length_b   1.000
_cell.length_c   1.000
_cell.angle_alpha   90.00
_cell.angle_beta   90.00
_cell.angle_gamma   90.00
#
_symmetry.space_group_name_H-M   'P 1'
#
loop_
_entity.id
_entity.type
_entity.pdbx_description
1 polymer ?
#
loop_
_entity_poly.entity_id
_entity_poly.type
_entity_poly.pdbx_seq_one_letter_code
_entity_poly.pdbx_strand_id
1 'polypeptide(L)' 'EKEYAYWMAGSNQLAPGEAHRRVVKLADGAVLNRYWDDEDTPRPESWLDDMTTAKHYPSRPATDIYRDLRAGA' A
#
# COMPACT_ATOMS: atom_id res chain seq x y z
N GLU A 1 -10.56 -19.93 2.11
CA GLU A 1 -11.26 -18.72 2.60
C GLU A 1 -10.37 -17.70 3.29
N LYS A 2 -9.45 -18.09 4.19
CA LYS A 2 -8.59 -17.13 4.93
C LYS A 2 -7.81 -16.15 4.05
N GLU A 3 -7.21 -16.65 2.96
CA GLU A 3 -6.47 -15.80 2.01
C GLU A 3 -7.39 -14.79 1.30
N TYR A 4 -8.57 -15.23 0.86
CA TYR A 4 -9.57 -14.32 0.28
C TYR A 4 -9.98 -13.23 1.28
N ALA A 5 -10.25 -13.60 2.54
CA ALA A 5 -10.58 -12.62 3.58
C ALA A 5 -9.42 -11.65 3.86
N TYR A 6 -8.16 -12.11 3.76
CA TYR A 6 -6.98 -11.26 3.86
C TYR A 6 -6.91 -10.23 2.72
N TRP A 7 -7.12 -10.66 1.48
CA TRP A 7 -7.13 -9.78 0.30
C TRP A 7 -8.31 -8.80 0.30
N MET A 8 -9.47 -9.21 0.78
CA MET A 8 -10.70 -8.43 0.77
C MET A 8 -10.95 -7.64 2.07
N ALA A 9 -9.99 -7.60 2.98
CA ALA A 9 -10.14 -6.93 4.27
C ALA A 9 -10.51 -5.43 4.10
N GLY A 10 -11.71 -5.06 4.54
CA GLY A 10 -12.23 -3.69 4.49
C GLY A 10 -13.05 -3.33 3.24
N SER A 11 -13.25 -4.26 2.29
CA SER A 11 -13.97 -3.98 1.03
C SER A 11 -15.37 -3.41 1.21
N ASN A 12 -16.09 -3.85 2.24
CA ASN A 12 -17.49 -3.51 2.46
C ASN A 12 -17.71 -2.09 3.00
N GLN A 13 -16.64 -1.42 3.44
CA GLN A 13 -16.71 -0.08 4.02
C GLN A 13 -16.27 1.01 3.03
N LEU A 14 -15.79 0.63 1.84
CA LEU A 14 -15.29 1.56 0.84
C LEU A 14 -16.42 2.25 0.06
N ALA A 15 -16.33 3.58 -0.02
CA ALA A 15 -17.07 4.35 -1.01
C ALA A 15 -16.41 4.24 -2.40
N PRO A 16 -17.16 4.46 -3.50
CA PRO A 16 -16.56 4.54 -4.84
C PRO A 16 -15.47 5.60 -4.90
N GLY A 17 -14.31 5.25 -5.47
CA GLY A 17 -13.12 6.10 -5.55
C GLY A 17 -12.13 5.94 -4.39
N GLU A 18 -12.44 5.12 -3.39
CA GLU A 18 -11.58 4.92 -2.22
C GLU A 18 -10.76 3.63 -2.30
N ALA A 19 -9.70 3.58 -1.47
CA ALA A 19 -8.87 2.41 -1.29
C ALA A 19 -8.59 2.17 0.19
N HIS A 20 -8.56 0.90 0.60
CA HIS A 20 -8.16 0.48 1.94
C HIS A 20 -7.30 -0.78 1.83
N ARG A 21 -6.06 -0.68 2.32
CA ARG A 21 -5.06 -1.75 2.21
C ARG A 21 -4.96 -2.29 0.77
N ARG A 22 -5.25 -3.59 0.60
CA ARG A 22 -5.20 -4.32 -0.67
C ARG A 22 -6.43 -4.12 -1.54
N VAL A 23 -7.43 -3.35 -1.14
CA VAL A 23 -8.70 -3.20 -1.87
C VAL A 23 -8.83 -1.79 -2.41
N VAL A 24 -9.26 -1.68 -3.67
CA VAL A 24 -9.67 -0.42 -4.32
C VAL A 24 -11.09 -0.58 -4.82
N LYS A 25 -11.94 0.40 -4.56
CA LYS A 25 -13.26 0.51 -5.19
C LYS A 25 -13.22 1.62 -6.22
N LEU A 26 -13.33 1.26 -7.48
CA LEU A 26 -13.33 2.21 -8.59
C LEU A 26 -14.60 3.09 -8.55
N ALA A 27 -14.58 4.20 -9.30
CA ALA A 27 -15.69 5.14 -9.34
C ALA A 27 -17.00 4.52 -9.89
N ASP A 28 -16.89 3.50 -10.74
CA ASP A 28 -18.02 2.72 -11.27
C ASP A 28 -18.54 1.64 -10.30
N GLY A 29 -17.90 1.50 -9.14
CA GLY A 29 -18.24 0.52 -8.11
C GLY A 29 -17.51 -0.82 -8.22
N ALA A 30 -16.70 -1.05 -9.26
CA ALA A 30 -15.91 -2.26 -9.37
C ALA A 30 -14.88 -2.36 -8.22
N VAL A 31 -14.73 -3.55 -7.66
CA VAL A 31 -13.79 -3.82 -6.58
C VAL A 31 -12.62 -4.63 -7.14
N LEU A 32 -11.41 -4.10 -6.98
CA LEU A 32 -10.17 -4.72 -7.43
C LEU A 32 -9.16 -4.76 -6.28
N ASN A 33 -8.09 -5.53 -6.46
CA ASN A 33 -6.99 -5.58 -5.52
C ASN A 33 -5.76 -4.79 -6.00
N ARG A 34 -4.98 -4.30 -5.04
CA ARG A 34 -3.65 -3.73 -5.24
C ARG A 34 -2.66 -4.34 -4.24
N TYR A 35 -1.38 -4.29 -4.55
CA TYR A 35 -0.35 -4.64 -3.57
C TYR A 35 -0.30 -3.57 -2.47
N TRP A 36 -0.08 -4.04 -1.24
CA TRP A 36 -0.06 -3.20 -0.05
C TRP A 36 0.65 -3.92 1.09
N ASP A 37 1.72 -3.31 1.60
CA ASP A 37 2.32 -3.71 2.87
C ASP A 37 1.65 -2.94 4.03
N ASP A 38 1.48 -3.59 5.18
CA ASP A 38 0.88 -2.96 6.36
C ASP A 38 1.85 -1.99 7.06
N GLU A 39 3.16 -2.13 6.84
CA GLU A 39 4.21 -1.23 7.33
C GLU A 39 4.55 -0.12 6.32
N ASP A 40 4.89 1.05 6.85
CA ASP A 40 5.39 2.22 6.11
C ASP A 40 6.76 2.67 6.62
N THR A 41 7.58 1.71 7.04
CA THR A 41 8.96 1.93 7.50
C THR A 41 9.95 1.38 6.46
N PRO A 42 11.23 1.75 6.48
CA PRO A 42 12.23 1.12 5.61
C PRO A 42 12.26 -0.41 5.81
N ARG A 43 12.48 -1.16 4.75
CA ARG A 43 12.60 -2.63 4.83
C ARG A 43 13.86 -3.02 5.62
N PRO A 44 13.79 -3.96 6.59
CA PRO A 44 14.96 -4.38 7.35
C PRO A 44 16.11 -4.90 6.48
N GLU A 45 15.80 -5.62 5.41
CA GLU A 45 16.74 -6.19 4.46
C GLU A 45 17.32 -5.17 3.45
N SER A 46 16.68 -4.01 3.30
CA SER A 46 17.08 -2.93 2.36
C SER A 46 17.16 -1.55 3.03
N TRP A 47 17.44 -1.51 4.34
CA TRP A 47 17.23 -0.34 5.18
C TRP A 47 17.90 0.94 4.65
N LEU A 48 19.19 0.85 4.31
CA LEU A 48 19.97 1.99 3.85
C LEU A 48 19.50 2.51 2.49
N ASP A 49 19.12 1.60 1.58
CA ASP A 49 18.67 1.94 0.23
C ASP A 49 17.29 2.61 0.25
N ASP A 50 16.37 2.09 1.06
CA ASP A 50 15.04 2.68 1.25
C ASP A 50 15.15 4.07 1.88
N MET A 51 15.94 4.21 2.96
CA MET A 51 16.21 5.51 3.59
C MET A 51 16.82 6.51 2.62
N THR A 52 17.77 6.06 1.79
CA THR A 52 18.44 6.91 0.80
C THR A 52 17.45 7.35 -0.26
N THR A 53 16.65 6.42 -0.79
CA THR A 53 15.58 6.70 -1.75
C THR A 53 14.62 7.75 -1.22
N ALA A 54 14.10 7.59 0.00
CA ALA A 54 13.19 8.59 0.57
C ALA A 54 13.84 9.97 0.75
N LYS A 55 15.12 10.02 1.15
CA LYS A 55 15.89 11.29 1.25
C LYS A 55 16.06 11.99 -0.10
N HIS A 56 16.14 11.25 -1.20
CA HIS A 56 16.26 11.83 -2.54
C HIS A 56 14.95 12.48 -3.04
N TYR A 57 13.80 12.17 -2.44
CA TYR A 57 12.49 12.70 -2.83
C TYR A 57 11.79 13.44 -1.68
N PRO A 58 12.33 14.56 -1.18
CA PRO A 58 11.81 15.26 -0.01
C PRO A 58 10.42 15.89 -0.20
N SER A 59 9.93 15.99 -1.44
CA SER A 59 8.58 16.50 -1.74
C SER A 59 7.47 15.48 -1.47
N ARG A 60 7.82 14.21 -1.22
CA ARG A 60 6.88 13.15 -0.85
C ARG A 60 7.09 12.75 0.61
N PRO A 61 6.03 12.41 1.36
CA PRO A 61 6.19 11.81 2.68
C PRO A 61 7.03 10.52 2.58
N ALA A 62 8.04 10.40 3.43
CA ALA A 62 8.92 9.22 3.41
C ALA A 62 8.15 7.92 3.63
N THR A 63 7.10 7.94 4.47
CA THR A 63 6.19 6.81 4.72
C THR A 63 5.50 6.32 3.45
N ASP A 64 5.10 7.22 2.56
CA ASP A 64 4.47 6.84 1.29
C ASP A 64 5.48 6.15 0.37
N ILE A 65 6.72 6.65 0.33
CA ILE A 65 7.81 6.03 -0.43
C ILE A 65 8.12 4.64 0.12
N TYR A 66 8.24 4.48 1.43
CA TYR A 66 8.52 3.18 2.06
C TYR A 66 7.39 2.18 1.79
N ARG A 67 6.12 2.61 1.91
CA ARG A 67 4.95 1.80 1.58
C ARG A 67 4.99 1.30 0.14
N ASP A 68 5.30 2.19 -0.81
CA ASP A 68 5.38 1.85 -2.23
C ASP A 68 6.54 0.88 -2.51
N LEU A 69 7.72 1.11 -1.91
CA LEU A 69 8.88 0.21 -2.06
C LEU A 69 8.60 -1.18 -1.52
N ARG A 70 7.88 -1.30 -0.40
CA ARG A 70 7.44 -2.58 0.16
C ARG A 70 6.38 -3.26 -0.70
N ALA A 71 5.42 -2.50 -1.22
CA ALA A 71 4.37 -3.04 -2.08
C ALA A 71 4.90 -3.56 -3.44
N GLY A 72 6.08 -3.10 -3.87
CA GLY A 72 6.75 -3.55 -5.09
C GLY A 72 7.84 -4.63 -4.91
N ALA A 73 8.09 -5.07 -3.67
CA ALA A 73 9.07 -6.11 -3.35
C ALA A 73 8.48 -7.51 -3.54
#